data_AF-A0A9E5BP34-F1
#
_entry.id   AF-A0A9E5BP34-F1
#
_cell.length_a   1.000
_cell.length_b   1.000
_cell.length_c   1.000
_cell.angle_alpha   90.00
_cell.angle_beta   90.00
_cell.angle_gamma   90.00
#
_symmetry.space_group_name_H-M   'P 1'
#
loop_
_entity.id
_entity.type
_entity.pdbx_description
1 polymer ?
#
loop_
_entity_poly.entity_id
_entity_poly.type
_entity_poly.pdbx_seq_one_letter_code
_entity_poly.pdbx_strand_id
1 'polypeptide(L)' 'ILPPSITDLENRLKKREEKNKDLIDQRMMMAKDEIKHWKDYKYIVVNKEVEICFEQISKIIKIERELRSTFN' A
#
# COMPACT_ATOMS: atom_id res chain seq x y z
N ILE A 1 -2.01 0.99 -0.67
CA ILE A 1 -0.58 1.23 -1.01
C ILE A 1 0.00 -0.11 -1.36
N LEU A 2 0.62 -0.25 -2.52
CA LEU A 2 1.12 -1.52 -3.01
C LEU A 2 2.65 -1.58 -2.93
N PRO A 3 3.23 -2.74 -2.61
CA PRO A 3 4.65 -2.98 -2.82
C PRO A 3 4.96 -2.98 -4.34
N PRO A 4 6.20 -2.71 -4.75
CA PRO A 4 6.58 -2.72 -6.17
C PRO A 4 6.54 -4.12 -6.80
N SER A 5 6.64 -5.17 -5.97
CA SER A 5 6.45 -6.56 -6.40
C SER A 5 5.95 -7.44 -5.25
N ILE A 6 5.44 -8.63 -5.58
CA ILE A 6 5.09 -9.67 -4.59
C ILE A 6 6.33 -10.13 -3.80
N THR A 7 7.49 -10.19 -4.45
CA THR A 7 8.76 -10.53 -3.80
C THR A 7 9.16 -9.49 -2.76
N ASP A 8 8.97 -8.20 -3.08
CA ASP A 8 9.25 -7.12 -2.13
C ASP A 8 8.30 -7.13 -0.94
N LEU A 9 7.04 -7.52 -1.15
CA LEU A 9 6.08 -7.74 -0.07
C LEU A 9 6.55 -8.82 0.89
N GLU A 10 6.93 -9.98 0.34
CA GLU A 10 7.40 -11.12 1.11
C GLU A 10 8.66 -10.77 1.92
N ASN A 11 9.61 -10.08 1.28
CA ASN A 11 10.83 -9.60 1.95
C ASN A 11 10.52 -8.62 3.09
N ARG A 12 9.55 -7.71 2.91
CA ARG A 12 9.12 -6.78 3.96
C ARG A 12 8.45 -7.50 5.13
N LEU A 13 7.61 -8.49 4.84
CA LEU A 13 6.96 -9.30 5.88
C LEU A 13 7.98 -10.14 6.65
N LYS A 14 8.92 -10.78 5.96
CA LYS A 14 10.03 -11.53 6.59
C LYS A 14 10.91 -10.65 7.48
N LYS A 15 11.17 -9.40 7.08
CA LYS A 15 11.92 -8.44 7.89
C LYS A 15 11.16 -7.97 9.14
N ARG A 16 9.82 -7.95 9.08
CA ARG A 16 8.96 -7.48 10.17
C ARG A 16 8.63 -8.58 11.18
N GLU A 17 8.33 -9.76 10.69
CA GLU A 17 7.89 -10.91 11.48
C GLU A 17 9.07 -11.87 11.61
N GLU A 18 9.83 -11.75 12.69
CA GLU A 18 11.04 -12.52 12.94
C GLU A 18 10.73 -14.03 13.05
N LYS A 19 10.84 -14.73 11.92
CA LYS A 19 10.75 -16.20 11.75
C LYS A 19 9.37 -16.87 11.95
N ASN A 20 8.26 -16.15 12.01
CA ASN A 20 6.93 -16.77 12.00
C ASN A 20 6.42 -17.02 10.58
N LYS A 21 6.75 -18.19 10.01
CA LYS A 21 6.40 -18.56 8.64
C LYS A 21 4.88 -18.60 8.40
N ASP A 22 4.12 -19.17 9.33
CA ASP A 22 2.67 -19.30 9.20
C ASP A 22 1.99 -17.93 9.13
N LEU A 23 2.46 -16.97 9.94
CA LEU A 23 1.95 -15.59 9.90
C LEU A 23 2.32 -14.86 8.59
N ILE A 24 3.52 -15.12 8.06
CA ILE A 24 3.93 -14.57 6.76
C ILE A 24 3.04 -15.13 5.65
N ASP A 25 2.79 -16.43 5.63
CA ASP A 25 1.95 -17.08 4.62
C ASP A 25 0.50 -16.59 4.68
N GLN A 26 -0.07 -16.45 5.89
CA GLN A 26 -1.39 -15.86 6.10
C GLN A 26 -1.46 -14.43 5.56
N ARG A 27 -0.48 -13.58 5.90
CA ARG A 27 -0.46 -12.18 5.42
C ARG A 27 -0.22 -12.07 3.92
N MET A 28 0.59 -12.95 3.33
CA MET A 28 0.78 -13.02 1.89
C MET A 28 -0.52 -13.41 1.17
N MET A 29 -1.30 -14.33 1.73
CA MET A 29 -2.61 -14.69 1.20
C MET A 29 -3.59 -13.51 1.25
N MET A 30 -3.71 -12.84 2.40
CA MET A 30 -4.56 -11.65 2.55
C MET A 30 -4.17 -10.54 1.57
N ALA A 31 -2.88 -10.23 1.49
CA ALA A 31 -2.39 -9.17 0.61
C ALA A 31 -2.60 -9.50 -0.88
N LYS A 32 -2.44 -10.76 -1.29
CA LYS A 32 -2.78 -11.19 -2.66
C LYS A 32 -4.25 -10.98 -2.97
N ASP A 33 -5.12 -11.22 -2.00
CA ASP A 33 -6.55 -11.02 -2.18
C ASP A 33 -6.90 -9.53 -2.27
N GLU A 34 -6.38 -8.71 -1.36
CA GLU A 34 -6.52 -7.25 -1.42
C GLU A 34 -6.01 -6.67 -2.75
N ILE A 35 -4.89 -7.18 -3.26
CA ILE A 35 -4.35 -6.74 -4.56
C ILE A 35 -5.34 -7.03 -5.69
N LYS A 36 -6.11 -8.12 -5.69
CA LYS A 36 -7.12 -8.37 -6.74
C LYS A 36 -8.19 -7.28 -6.77
N HIS A 37 -8.50 -6.72 -5.61
CA HIS A 37 -9.48 -5.66 -5.40
C HIS A 37 -8.90 -4.25 -5.64
N TRP A 38 -7.73 -4.12 -6.27
CA TRP A 38 -7.10 -2.82 -6.50
C TRP A 38 -7.99 -1.82 -7.25
N LYS A 39 -8.86 -2.32 -8.13
CA LYS A 39 -9.77 -1.51 -8.95
C LYS A 39 -10.85 -0.80 -8.14
N ASP A 40 -11.10 -1.25 -6.91
CA ASP A 40 -12.11 -0.69 -6.02
C ASP A 40 -11.59 0.59 -5.32
N TYR A 41 -10.29 0.88 -5.43
CA TYR A 41 -9.67 2.06 -4.85
C TYR A 41 -9.56 3.21 -5.84
N LYS A 42 -9.88 4.43 -5.38
CA LYS A 42 -9.74 5.67 -6.16
C LYS A 42 -8.30 5.98 -6.56
N TYR A 43 -7.33 5.60 -5.71
CA TYR A 43 -5.91 5.83 -5.93
C TYR A 43 -5.09 4.60 -5.59
N ILE A 44 -4.08 4.32 -6.40
CA ILE A 44 -3.05 3.33 -6.12
C ILE A 44 -1.71 4.05 -6.03
N VAL A 45 -0.95 3.74 -5.00
CA VAL A 45 0.40 4.27 -4.77
C VAL A 45 1.34 3.08 -4.62
N VAL A 46 2.39 3.03 -5.44
CA VAL A 46 3.42 1.99 -5.38
C VAL A 46 4.56 2.47 -4.49
N ASN A 47 4.77 1.77 -3.37
CA ASN A 47 5.78 2.11 -2.38
C ASN A 47 7.14 1.51 -2.75
N LYS A 48 7.80 2.06 -3.77
CA LYS A 48 9.18 1.70 -4.13
C LYS A 48 10.20 2.32 -3.18
N GLU A 49 10.05 3.62 -2.92
CA GLU A 49 10.86 4.43 -2.01
C GLU A 49 9.93 5.16 -1.04
N VAL A 50 10.29 5.19 0.25
CA VAL A 50 9.41 5.65 1.33
C VAL A 50 9.09 7.14 1.15
N GLU A 51 10.10 7.92 0.82
CA GLU A 51 10.05 9.37 0.63
C GLU A 51 9.11 9.72 -0.53
N ILE A 52 9.28 9.06 -1.68
CA ILE A 52 8.42 9.27 -2.86
C ILE A 52 6.97 8.85 -2.56
N CYS A 53 6.78 7.70 -1.90
CA CYS A 53 5.45 7.22 -1.54
C CYS A 53 4.75 8.22 -0.59
N PHE A 54 5.49 8.78 0.35
CA PHE A 54 4.98 9.77 1.31
C PHE A 54 4.55 11.07 0.61
N GLU A 55 5.37 11.59 -0.31
CA GLU A 55 5.04 12.77 -1.10
C GLU A 55 3.77 12.56 -1.94
N GLN A 56 3.65 11.41 -2.60
CA GLN A 56 2.48 11.06 -3.41
C GLN A 56 1.21 11.03 -2.57
N ILE A 57 1.23 10.36 -1.41
CA ILE A 57 0.09 10.29 -0.49
C ILE A 57 -0.27 11.67 0.04
N SER A 58 0.72 12.46 0.45
CA SER A 58 0.52 13.83 0.95
C SER A 58 -0.15 14.71 -0.09
N LYS A 59 0.26 14.60 -1.36
CA LYS A 59 -0.34 15.31 -2.48
C LYS A 59 -1.79 14.88 -2.74
N ILE A 60 -2.06 13.58 -2.73
CA ILE A 60 -3.43 13.04 -2.90
C ILE A 60 -4.35 13.60 -1.80
N ILE A 61 -3.92 13.55 -0.53
CA ILE A 61 -4.69 14.06 0.60
C ILE A 61 -4.97 15.55 0.46
N LYS A 62 -3.96 16.34 0.06
CA LYS A 62 -4.11 17.78 -0.15
C LYS A 62 -5.17 18.08 -1.22
N ILE A 63 -5.07 17.43 -2.39
CA ILE A 63 -6.03 17.61 -3.49
C ILE A 63 -7.45 17.22 -3.07
N GLU A 64 -7.61 16.09 -2.38
CA GLU A 64 -8.94 15.66 -1.90
C GLU A 64 -9.55 16.64 -0.89
N ARG A 65 -8.73 17.28 -0.06
CA ARG A 65 -9.19 18.34 0.85
C ARG A 65 -9.63 19.59 0.11
N GLU A 66 -8.86 20.05 -0.87
CA GLU A 66 -9.18 21.23 -1.69
C GLU A 66 -10.44 21.03 -2.53
N LEU A 67 -10.61 19.84 -3.12
CA LEU A 67 -11.83 19.49 -3.84
C LEU A 67 -13.04 19.61 -2.91
N ARG A 68 -13.00 19.00 -1.73
CA ARG A 68 -14.11 19.05 -0.76
C ARG A 68 -14.40 20.45 -0.23
N SER A 69 -13.38 21.29 -0.04
CA SER A 69 -13.59 22.68 0.41
C SER A 69 -14.22 23.57 -0.66
N THR A 70 -14.08 23.21 -1.94
CA THR A 70 -14.67 23.96 -3.07
C THR A 70 -16.12 23.53 -3.35
N PHE A 71 -16.60 22.46 -2.70
CA PHE A 71 -17.98 21.97 -2.79
C PHE A 71 -18.93 22.53 -1.71
N ASN A 72 -18.51 23.55 -0.96
CA ASN A 72 -19.33 24.34 -0.02
C ASN A 72 -19.38 25.81 -0.47
#